data_AF-A0A8H5BU70-F1
#
_entry.id   AF-A0A8H5BU70-F1
#
_cell.length_a   1.000
_cell.length_b   1.000
_cell.length_c   1.000
_cell.angle_alpha   90.00
_cell.angle_beta   90.00
_cell.angle_gamma   90.00
#
_symmetry.space_group_name_H-M   'P 1'
#
loop_
_entity.id
_entity.type
_entity.pdbx_description
1 polymer ?
#
loop_
_entity_poly.entity_id
_entity_poly.type
_entity_poly.pdbx_seq_one_letter_code
_entity_poly.pdbx_strand_id
1 'polypeptide(L)'
;MTIYYSLTFLLLASEMFTFCVLVAPLPYALKKRLFSFLSESKIVAKIAYGLKISFIFVAILFADALQRMFRVTAESDAAKSNRNGVVSDIRTDTGIAARKFYAQRNVYLTGFCLFLSLVLTRTFYIILDLIHTQEEYAKLKQASTSGANGAASSKSDAAEIGSLKKQLEEAKKQQRDFDILKKQAKQNNAEYDRLATELNDLSGKKSNKRID
;
A
#
# COMPACT_ATOMS: atom_id res chain seq x y z
N MET A 1 5.42 -25.13 31.64
CA MET A 1 4.18 -24.33 31.53
C MET A 1 4.46 -22.84 31.40
N THR A 2 5.43 -22.28 32.13
CA THR A 2 5.69 -20.83 32.21
C THR A 2 6.13 -20.17 30.89
N ILE A 3 6.96 -20.84 30.07
CA ILE A 3 7.52 -20.21 28.86
C ILE A 3 6.45 -19.94 27.80
N TYR A 4 5.59 -20.93 27.49
CA TYR A 4 4.50 -20.76 26.54
C TYR A 4 3.55 -19.63 26.96
N TYR A 5 3.17 -19.59 28.23
CA TYR A 5 2.25 -18.56 28.74
C TYR A 5 2.90 -17.18 28.86
N SER A 6 4.19 -17.12 29.15
CA SER A 6 4.96 -15.87 29.12
C SER A 6 5.07 -15.32 27.70
N LEU A 7 5.20 -16.20 26.69
CA LEU A 7 5.29 -15.80 25.30
C LEU A 7 3.94 -15.30 24.77
N THR A 8 2.83 -15.98 25.08
CA THR A 8 1.48 -15.49 24.76
C THR A 8 1.16 -14.18 25.47
N PHE A 9 1.60 -14.03 26.73
CA PHE A 9 1.43 -12.79 27.48
C PHE A 9 2.25 -11.63 26.91
N LEU A 10 3.51 -11.88 26.53
CA LEU A 10 4.36 -10.88 25.90
C LEU A 10 3.78 -10.42 24.55
N LEU A 11 3.27 -11.37 23.77
CA LEU A 11 2.61 -11.08 22.50
C LEU A 11 1.36 -10.23 22.74
N LEU A 12 0.50 -10.62 23.67
CA LEU A 12 -0.68 -9.83 24.07
C LEU A 12 -0.31 -8.42 24.54
N ALA A 13 0.72 -8.29 25.38
CA ALA A 13 1.20 -7.00 25.87
C ALA A 13 1.71 -6.12 24.72
N SER A 14 2.42 -6.71 23.76
CA SER A 14 2.88 -6.00 22.56
C SER A 14 1.73 -5.57 21.65
N GLU A 15 0.70 -6.39 21.50
CA GLU A 15 -0.51 -6.06 20.73
C GLU A 15 -1.33 -4.96 21.42
N MET A 16 -1.51 -5.04 22.73
CA MET A 16 -2.15 -3.98 23.51
C MET A 16 -1.39 -2.66 23.40
N PHE A 17 -0.06 -2.69 23.53
CA PHE A 17 0.76 -1.49 23.37
C PHE A 17 0.61 -0.90 21.96
N THR A 18 0.72 -1.73 20.94
CA THR A 18 0.54 -1.30 19.54
C THR A 18 -0.85 -0.73 19.29
N PHE A 19 -1.89 -1.38 19.84
CA PHE A 19 -3.27 -0.92 19.75
C PHE A 19 -3.46 0.43 20.45
N CYS A 20 -2.93 0.60 21.67
CA CYS A 20 -2.98 1.86 22.39
C CYS A 20 -2.28 2.99 21.61
N VAL A 21 -1.10 2.72 21.02
CA VAL A 21 -0.39 3.70 20.18
C VAL A 21 -1.18 4.04 18.92
N LEU A 22 -1.82 3.06 18.30
CA LEU A 22 -2.60 3.23 17.07
C LEU A 22 -3.92 3.98 17.29
N VAL A 23 -4.63 3.67 18.38
CA VAL A 23 -5.94 4.25 18.74
C VAL A 23 -5.81 5.57 19.49
N ALA A 24 -4.66 5.85 20.11
CA ALA A 24 -4.43 7.10 20.80
C ALA A 24 -4.87 8.28 19.91
N PRO A 25 -5.63 9.26 20.47
CA PRO A 25 -6.04 10.45 19.75
C PRO A 25 -4.82 11.35 19.51
N LEU A 26 -3.96 10.94 18.58
CA LEU A 26 -2.79 11.71 18.18
C LEU A 26 -3.24 12.92 17.34
N PRO A 27 -2.65 14.11 17.58
CA PRO A 27 -2.91 15.30 16.76
C PRO A 27 -2.66 14.98 15.29
N TYR A 28 -3.49 15.53 14.39
CA TYR A 28 -3.44 15.27 12.95
C TYR A 28 -2.03 15.47 12.34
N ALA A 29 -1.26 16.46 12.81
CA ALA A 29 0.12 16.69 12.37
C ALA A 29 1.09 15.55 12.74
N LEU A 30 0.92 14.95 13.92
CA LEU A 30 1.71 13.82 14.40
C LEU A 30 1.30 12.52 13.69
N LYS A 31 -0.01 12.29 13.48
CA LYS A 31 -0.50 11.16 12.67
C LYS A 31 0.06 11.25 11.26
N LYS A 32 -0.04 12.42 10.62
CA LYS A 32 0.50 12.64 9.29
C LYS A 32 2.01 12.43 9.24
N ARG A 33 2.80 12.94 10.18
CA ARG A 33 4.25 12.68 10.21
C ARG A 33 4.56 11.20 10.42
N LEU A 34 4.02 10.57 11.46
CA LEU A 34 4.29 9.16 11.76
C LEU A 34 3.94 8.25 10.59
N PHE A 35 2.75 8.45 10.00
CA PHE A 35 2.29 7.62 8.89
C PHE A 35 2.84 8.04 7.54
N SER A 36 3.19 9.31 7.28
CA SER A 36 3.94 9.70 6.07
C SER A 36 5.33 9.09 6.10
N PHE A 37 6.05 9.12 7.23
CA PHE A 37 7.32 8.40 7.39
C PHE A 37 7.14 6.88 7.24
N LEU A 38 6.01 6.32 7.68
CA LEU A 38 5.70 4.90 7.54
C LEU A 38 5.31 4.51 6.09
N SER A 39 4.56 5.40 5.40
CA SER A 39 3.90 5.19 4.11
C SER A 39 4.77 5.55 2.92
N GLU A 40 5.66 6.53 3.05
CA GLU A 40 6.66 6.87 2.03
C GLU A 40 7.75 5.78 1.95
N SER A 41 7.92 5.01 3.02
CA SER A 41 8.79 3.86 3.05
C SER A 41 8.06 2.58 2.64
N LYS A 42 8.78 1.61 2.07
CA LYS A 42 8.30 0.23 1.75
C LYS A 42 7.81 -0.56 2.99
N ILE A 43 7.63 0.11 4.11
CA ILE A 43 7.34 -0.38 5.44
C ILE A 43 5.84 -0.61 5.64
N VAL A 44 4.92 0.19 5.07
CA VAL A 44 3.47 -0.08 5.19
C VAL A 44 3.09 -1.46 4.64
N ALA A 45 3.61 -1.83 3.45
CA ALA A 45 3.38 -3.16 2.89
C ALA A 45 3.96 -4.27 3.80
N LYS A 46 5.14 -4.04 4.38
CA LYS A 46 5.78 -4.97 5.33
C LYS A 46 5.03 -5.06 6.66
N ILE A 47 4.48 -3.96 7.16
CA ILE A 47 3.67 -3.91 8.39
C ILE A 47 2.34 -4.64 8.17
N ALA A 48 1.66 -4.39 7.07
CA ALA A 48 0.43 -5.12 6.72
C ALA A 48 0.69 -6.62 6.60
N TYR A 49 1.84 -7.01 6.03
CA TYR A 49 2.26 -8.41 5.96
C TYR A 49 2.61 -8.98 7.35
N GLY A 50 3.32 -8.23 8.18
CA GLY A 50 3.65 -8.59 9.56
C GLY A 50 2.40 -8.76 10.44
N LEU A 51 1.39 -7.90 10.29
CA LEU A 51 0.10 -8.01 10.95
C LEU A 51 -0.65 -9.29 10.54
N LYS A 52 -0.64 -9.63 9.24
CA LYS A 52 -1.23 -10.89 8.76
C LYS A 52 -0.50 -12.11 9.33
N ILE A 53 0.83 -12.09 9.40
CA ILE A 53 1.61 -13.17 10.00
C ILE A 53 1.30 -13.30 11.50
N SER A 54 1.26 -12.17 12.24
CA SER A 54 0.92 -12.16 13.66
C SER A 54 -0.47 -12.75 13.89
N PHE A 55 -1.45 -12.40 13.06
CA PHE A 55 -2.80 -12.96 13.14
C PHE A 55 -2.82 -14.48 12.97
N ILE A 56 -2.11 -15.02 11.98
CA ILE A 56 -2.02 -16.48 11.77
C ILE A 56 -1.35 -17.15 12.97
N PHE A 57 -0.28 -16.55 13.50
CA PHE A 57 0.43 -17.08 14.67
C PHE A 57 -0.45 -17.11 15.93
N VAL A 58 -1.19 -16.02 16.19
CA VAL A 58 -2.15 -15.94 17.31
C VAL A 58 -3.30 -16.93 17.13
N ALA A 59 -3.81 -17.10 15.91
CA ALA A 59 -4.83 -18.09 15.60
C ALA A 59 -4.37 -19.54 15.87
N ILE A 60 -3.13 -19.88 15.52
CA ILE A 60 -2.52 -21.19 15.83
C ILE A 60 -2.40 -21.39 17.34
N LEU A 61 -1.91 -20.39 18.08
CA LEU A 61 -1.82 -20.44 19.54
C LEU A 61 -3.18 -20.57 20.22
N PHE A 62 -4.21 -19.91 19.67
CA PHE A 62 -5.57 -20.05 20.14
C PHE A 62 -6.12 -21.46 19.90
N ALA A 63 -5.89 -22.03 18.72
CA ALA A 63 -6.28 -23.41 18.41
C ALA A 63 -5.58 -24.43 19.33
N ASP A 64 -4.28 -24.27 19.59
CA ASP A 64 -3.54 -25.10 20.56
C ASP A 64 -4.13 -24.98 21.97
N ALA A 65 -4.41 -23.76 22.43
CA ALA A 65 -5.01 -23.52 23.74
C ALA A 65 -6.40 -24.17 23.86
N LEU A 66 -7.23 -24.09 22.81
CA LEU A 66 -8.53 -24.74 22.74
C LEU A 66 -8.41 -26.27 22.81
N GLN A 67 -7.55 -26.86 21.99
CA GLN A 67 -7.31 -28.31 22.00
C GLN A 67 -6.85 -28.79 23.38
N ARG A 68 -5.93 -28.06 24.02
CA ARG A 68 -5.47 -28.36 25.37
C ARG A 68 -6.58 -28.21 26.40
N MET A 69 -7.43 -27.18 26.31
CA MET A 69 -8.56 -26.99 27.21
C MET A 69 -9.59 -28.10 27.07
N PHE A 70 -9.92 -28.52 25.84
CA PHE A 70 -10.84 -29.64 25.62
C PHE A 70 -10.26 -30.94 26.16
N ARG A 71 -8.97 -31.22 25.96
CA ARG A 71 -8.32 -32.41 26.52
C ARG A 71 -8.36 -32.41 28.05
N VAL A 72 -7.98 -31.31 28.70
CA VAL A 72 -8.00 -31.19 30.17
C VAL A 72 -9.42 -31.25 30.73
N THR A 73 -10.40 -30.72 30.00
CA THR A 73 -11.82 -30.78 30.40
C THR A 73 -12.34 -32.22 30.30
N ALA A 74 -12.03 -32.94 29.21
CA ALA A 74 -12.39 -34.34 29.04
C ALA A 74 -11.71 -35.25 30.09
N GLU A 75 -10.43 -35.03 30.39
CA GLU A 75 -9.72 -35.72 31.47
C GLU A 75 -10.37 -35.44 32.85
N SER A 76 -10.80 -34.19 33.09
CA SER A 76 -11.49 -33.81 34.33
C SER A 76 -12.89 -34.42 34.45
N ASP A 77 -13.64 -34.53 33.35
CA ASP A 77 -15.00 -35.06 33.37
C ASP A 77 -15.00 -36.60 33.41
N ALA A 78 -14.04 -37.26 32.74
CA ALA A 78 -13.80 -38.69 32.87
C ALA A 78 -13.37 -39.08 34.29
N ALA A 79 -12.51 -38.28 34.94
CA ALA A 79 -12.14 -38.48 36.34
C ALA A 79 -13.32 -38.31 37.30
N LYS A 80 -14.32 -37.48 36.98
CA LYS A 80 -15.56 -37.33 37.75
C LYS A 80 -16.55 -38.47 37.51
N SER A 81 -16.65 -38.97 36.27
CA SER A 81 -17.51 -40.10 35.90
C SER A 81 -17.00 -41.45 36.47
N ASN A 82 -15.68 -41.65 36.49
CA ASN A 82 -15.06 -42.87 37.04
C ASN A 82 -15.02 -42.91 38.58
N ARG A 83 -15.62 -41.93 39.27
CA ARG A 83 -15.64 -41.78 40.74
C ARG A 83 -16.90 -42.36 41.41
N ASN A 84 -17.69 -43.15 40.70
CA ASN A 84 -18.94 -43.77 41.18
C ASN A 84 -18.79 -44.82 42.32
N GLY A 85 -17.76 -44.76 43.17
CA GLY A 85 -17.67 -45.66 44.33
C GLY A 85 -16.36 -45.71 45.13
N VAL A 86 -15.30 -44.96 44.78
CA VAL A 86 -14.03 -45.00 45.53
C VAL A 86 -13.71 -43.61 46.07
N VAL A 87 -13.47 -43.52 47.38
CA VAL A 87 -13.09 -42.30 48.12
C VAL A 87 -11.86 -41.67 47.45
N SER A 88 -12.10 -40.67 46.61
CA SER A 88 -11.05 -39.96 45.88
C SER A 88 -10.37 -38.99 46.83
N ASP A 89 -9.05 -39.13 47.00
CA ASP A 89 -8.20 -38.22 47.73
C ASP A 89 -8.45 -36.75 47.30
N ILE A 90 -8.82 -35.91 48.27
CA ILE A 90 -9.14 -34.47 48.10
C ILE A 90 -7.98 -33.75 47.39
N ARG A 91 -6.74 -34.23 47.58
CA ARG A 91 -5.54 -33.68 46.95
C ARG A 91 -5.52 -33.87 45.42
N THR A 92 -5.98 -35.01 44.92
CA THR A 92 -6.11 -35.28 43.47
C THR A 92 -7.22 -34.44 42.83
N ASP A 93 -8.35 -34.28 43.52
CA ASP A 93 -9.48 -33.50 43.01
C ASP A 93 -9.13 -32.00 42.88
N THR A 94 -8.40 -31.48 43.88
CA THR A 94 -7.90 -30.09 43.86
C THR A 94 -6.90 -29.86 42.72
N GLY A 95 -6.04 -30.84 42.42
CA GLY A 95 -5.07 -30.76 41.32
C GLY A 95 -5.71 -30.76 39.92
N ILE A 96 -6.77 -31.55 39.72
CA ILE A 96 -7.52 -31.61 38.46
C ILE A 96 -8.34 -30.33 38.26
N ALA A 97 -9.02 -29.85 39.30
CA ALA A 97 -9.74 -28.58 39.26
C ALA A 97 -8.82 -27.41 38.93
N ALA A 98 -7.64 -27.34 39.56
CA ALA A 98 -6.65 -26.31 39.27
C ALA A 98 -6.22 -26.31 37.79
N ARG A 99 -5.92 -27.49 37.22
CA ARG A 99 -5.54 -27.62 35.79
C ARG A 99 -6.65 -27.12 34.85
N LYS A 100 -7.92 -27.35 35.18
CA LYS A 100 -9.07 -26.85 34.42
C LYS A 100 -9.15 -25.32 34.44
N PHE A 101 -9.00 -24.68 35.60
CA PHE A 101 -8.97 -23.22 35.72
C PHE A 101 -7.80 -22.59 34.95
N TYR A 102 -6.62 -23.21 35.01
CA TYR A 102 -5.47 -22.76 34.23
C TYR A 102 -5.72 -22.85 32.72
N ALA A 103 -6.28 -23.96 32.24
CA ALA A 103 -6.59 -24.12 30.82
C ALA A 103 -7.65 -23.12 30.33
N GLN A 104 -8.72 -22.90 31.10
CA GLN A 104 -9.75 -21.91 30.79
C GLN A 104 -9.19 -20.48 30.69
N ARG A 105 -8.45 -20.02 31.69
CA ARG A 105 -7.86 -18.67 31.68
C ARG A 105 -6.97 -18.45 30.46
N ASN A 106 -6.19 -19.47 30.09
CA ASN A 106 -5.26 -19.36 28.98
C ASN A 106 -5.99 -19.32 27.63
N VAL A 107 -7.13 -20.01 27.47
CA VAL A 107 -8.00 -19.89 26.29
C VAL A 107 -8.64 -18.51 26.21
N TYR A 108 -9.12 -17.95 27.33
CA TYR A 108 -9.65 -16.60 27.33
C TYR A 108 -8.57 -15.57 26.98
N LEU A 109 -7.36 -15.72 27.53
CA LEU A 109 -6.23 -14.84 27.24
C LEU A 109 -5.86 -14.85 25.75
N THR A 110 -5.72 -16.04 25.14
CA THR A 110 -5.41 -16.15 23.71
C THR A 110 -6.60 -15.74 22.83
N GLY A 111 -7.84 -15.93 23.29
CA GLY A 111 -9.04 -15.46 22.60
C GLY A 111 -9.15 -13.93 22.55
N PHE A 112 -8.84 -13.24 23.66
CA PHE A 112 -8.76 -11.79 23.69
C PHE A 112 -7.63 -11.27 22.78
N CYS A 113 -6.49 -11.97 22.73
CA CYS A 113 -5.40 -11.68 21.81
C CYS A 113 -5.90 -11.70 20.35
N LEU A 114 -6.56 -12.79 19.94
CA LEU A 114 -7.08 -12.94 18.58
C LEU A 114 -8.09 -11.84 18.23
N PHE A 115 -8.99 -11.51 19.16
CA PHE A 115 -9.93 -10.41 18.98
C PHE A 115 -9.20 -9.07 18.80
N LEU A 116 -8.22 -8.77 19.65
CA LEU A 116 -7.37 -7.59 19.53
C LEU A 116 -6.64 -7.55 18.19
N SER A 117 -6.05 -8.65 17.72
CA SER A 117 -5.37 -8.72 16.42
C SER A 117 -6.32 -8.36 15.26
N LEU A 118 -7.57 -8.82 15.31
CA LEU A 118 -8.59 -8.52 14.30
C LEU A 118 -8.95 -7.03 14.30
N VAL A 119 -9.26 -6.48 15.48
CA VAL A 119 -9.59 -5.06 15.64
C VAL A 119 -8.41 -4.18 15.22
N LEU A 120 -7.18 -4.55 15.57
CA LEU A 120 -5.96 -3.83 15.21
C LEU A 120 -5.76 -3.81 13.70
N THR A 121 -5.93 -4.96 13.02
CA THR A 121 -5.88 -5.05 11.56
C THR A 121 -6.90 -4.12 10.91
N ARG A 122 -8.16 -4.18 11.35
CA ARG A 122 -9.24 -3.32 10.82
C ARG A 122 -8.96 -1.84 11.07
N THR A 123 -8.51 -1.49 12.26
CA THR A 123 -8.21 -0.11 12.67
C THR A 123 -7.05 0.46 11.86
N PHE A 124 -6.01 -0.34 11.59
CA PHE A 124 -4.87 0.07 10.77
C PHE A 124 -5.29 0.47 9.36
N TYR A 125 -6.12 -0.33 8.70
CA TYR A 125 -6.64 0.00 7.37
C TYR A 125 -7.53 1.23 7.39
N ILE A 126 -8.44 1.35 8.36
CA ILE A 126 -9.31 2.54 8.49
C ILE A 126 -8.46 3.80 8.66
N ILE A 127 -7.39 3.76 9.45
CA ILE A 127 -6.52 4.91 9.65
C ILE A 127 -5.78 5.28 8.35
N LEU A 128 -5.31 4.30 7.58
CA LEU A 128 -4.69 4.56 6.27
C LEU A 128 -5.69 5.22 5.31
N ASP A 129 -6.90 4.68 5.20
CA ASP A 129 -7.95 5.23 4.34
C ASP A 129 -8.34 6.65 4.76
N LEU A 130 -8.42 6.91 6.07
CA LEU A 130 -8.69 8.23 6.64
C LEU A 130 -7.60 9.23 6.23
N ILE A 131 -6.33 8.84 6.32
CA ILE A 131 -5.20 9.70 5.94
C ILE A 131 -5.21 9.99 4.43
N HIS A 132 -5.37 8.97 3.58
CA HIS A 132 -5.46 9.16 2.14
C HIS A 132 -6.61 10.11 1.77
N THR A 133 -7.79 9.90 2.38
CA THR A 133 -8.95 10.76 2.18
C THR A 133 -8.69 12.20 2.65
N GLN A 134 -7.99 12.38 3.77
CA GLN A 134 -7.60 13.71 4.26
C GLN A 134 -6.58 14.39 3.35
N GLU A 135 -5.66 13.65 2.74
CA GLU A 135 -4.71 14.20 1.76
C GLU A 135 -5.41 14.64 0.47
N GLU A 136 -6.31 13.82 -0.06
CA GLU A 136 -7.14 14.18 -1.21
C GLU A 136 -8.01 15.40 -0.91
N TYR A 137 -8.64 15.45 0.26
CA TYR A 137 -9.43 16.59 0.69
C TYR A 137 -8.57 17.86 0.87
N ALA A 138 -7.37 17.75 1.42
CA ALA A 138 -6.43 18.87 1.53
C ALA A 138 -5.98 19.38 0.15
N LYS A 139 -5.70 18.47 -0.80
CA LYS A 139 -5.38 18.82 -2.20
C LYS A 139 -6.55 19.51 -2.88
N LEU A 140 -7.77 18.98 -2.74
CA LEU A 140 -8.99 19.59 -3.29
C LEU A 140 -9.26 20.96 -2.68
N LYS A 141 -9.09 21.12 -1.36
CA LYS A 141 -9.26 22.38 -0.65
C LYS A 141 -8.22 23.42 -1.08
N GLN A 142 -6.97 23.01 -1.29
CA GLN A 142 -5.94 23.87 -1.86
C GLN A 142 -6.28 24.25 -3.31
N ALA A 143 -6.70 23.31 -4.15
CA ALA A 143 -7.11 23.60 -5.52
C ALA A 143 -8.31 24.57 -5.61
N SER A 144 -9.29 24.42 -4.70
CA SER A 144 -10.47 25.31 -4.63
C SER A 144 -10.15 26.67 -4.00
N THR A 145 -9.24 26.75 -3.03
CA THR A 145 -8.77 28.02 -2.47
C THR A 145 -7.85 28.77 -3.46
N SER A 146 -6.99 28.05 -4.19
CA SER A 146 -6.18 28.57 -5.29
C SER A 146 -7.00 28.93 -6.54
N GLY A 147 -8.24 28.44 -6.65
CA GLY A 147 -9.22 28.87 -7.65
C GLY A 147 -9.88 30.22 -7.34
N ALA A 148 -9.85 30.66 -6.07
CA ALA A 148 -10.36 31.97 -5.65
C ALA A 148 -9.28 33.07 -5.66
N ASN A 149 -8.00 32.72 -5.53
CA ASN A 149 -6.86 33.64 -5.68
C ASN A 149 -5.83 33.04 -6.64
N GLY A 150 -5.94 33.41 -7.90
CA GLY A 150 -4.99 33.02 -8.94
C GLY A 150 -3.55 33.37 -8.53
N ALA A 151 -2.65 32.40 -8.78
CA ALA A 151 -1.20 32.45 -8.62
C ALA A 151 -0.64 32.24 -7.20
N ALA A 152 -0.50 30.97 -6.75
CA ALA A 152 0.66 30.55 -5.91
C ALA A 152 0.74 29.06 -5.51
N SER A 153 0.17 28.08 -6.24
CA SER A 153 0.53 26.67 -6.02
C SER A 153 0.57 25.96 -7.37
N SER A 154 1.70 25.89 -8.06
CA SER A 154 2.81 25.03 -7.67
C SER A 154 4.11 25.53 -8.32
N LYS A 155 5.17 25.80 -7.54
CA LYS A 155 6.49 26.13 -8.14
C LYS A 155 7.07 24.96 -8.96
N SER A 156 6.65 23.73 -8.66
CA SER A 156 6.95 22.52 -9.45
C SER A 156 6.20 22.56 -10.79
N ASP A 157 4.87 22.62 -10.78
CA ASP A 157 4.12 22.54 -12.03
C ASP A 157 4.17 23.86 -12.81
N ALA A 158 4.42 25.03 -12.23
CA ALA A 158 4.65 26.27 -12.99
C ALA A 158 6.00 26.23 -13.75
N ALA A 159 7.03 25.61 -13.17
CA ALA A 159 8.31 25.39 -13.86
C ALA A 159 8.16 24.34 -14.96
N GLU A 160 7.39 23.28 -14.71
CA GLU A 160 7.10 22.23 -15.69
C GLU A 160 6.16 22.71 -16.81
N ILE A 161 5.13 23.50 -16.49
CA ILE A 161 4.27 24.16 -17.48
C ILE A 161 5.07 25.19 -18.28
N GLY A 162 6.00 25.91 -17.65
CA GLY A 162 6.91 26.84 -18.34
C GLY A 162 7.83 26.13 -19.32
N SER A 163 8.44 25.02 -18.91
CA SER A 163 9.31 24.21 -19.78
C SER A 163 8.51 23.53 -20.90
N LEU A 164 7.33 22.97 -20.61
CA LEU A 164 6.44 22.36 -21.59
C LEU A 164 5.92 23.39 -22.61
N LYS A 165 5.55 24.60 -22.17
CA LYS A 165 5.15 25.68 -23.10
C LYS A 165 6.30 26.09 -24.01
N LYS A 166 7.52 26.20 -23.48
CA LYS A 166 8.72 26.52 -24.27
C LYS A 166 9.02 25.42 -25.30
N GLN A 167 8.95 24.14 -24.89
CA GLN A 167 9.11 23.00 -25.79
C GLN A 167 8.02 22.97 -26.88
N LEU A 168 6.78 23.31 -26.53
CA LEU A 168 5.68 23.35 -27.50
C LEU A 168 5.84 24.50 -28.50
N GLU A 169 6.35 25.65 -28.06
CA GLU A 169 6.66 26.76 -28.96
C GLU A 169 7.85 26.45 -29.88
N GLU A 170 8.87 25.77 -29.35
CA GLU A 170 10.03 25.30 -30.11
C GLU A 170 9.64 24.23 -31.15
N ALA A 171 8.84 23.24 -30.77
CA ALA A 171 8.30 22.25 -31.69
C ALA A 171 7.44 22.90 -32.79
N LYS A 172 6.63 23.91 -32.45
CA LYS A 172 5.86 24.68 -33.45
C LYS A 172 6.75 25.51 -34.37
N LYS A 173 7.87 26.06 -33.89
CA LYS A 173 8.86 26.75 -34.74
C LYS A 173 9.51 25.77 -35.71
N GLN A 174 10.00 24.64 -35.21
CA GLN A 174 10.58 23.58 -36.03
C GLN A 174 9.61 23.06 -37.09
N GLN A 175 8.32 22.90 -36.76
CA GLN A 175 7.31 22.49 -37.72
C GLN A 175 7.13 23.52 -38.86
N ARG A 176 7.10 24.82 -38.52
CA ARG A 176 7.00 25.88 -39.53
C ARG A 176 8.25 25.94 -40.40
N ASP A 177 9.43 25.81 -39.81
CA ASP A 177 10.70 25.81 -40.52
C ASP A 177 10.80 24.60 -41.45
N PHE A 178 10.30 23.44 -41.03
CA PHE A 178 10.20 22.23 -41.85
C PHE A 178 9.24 22.43 -43.04
N ASP A 179 8.08 23.05 -42.82
CA ASP A 179 7.13 23.35 -43.90
C ASP A 179 7.70 24.38 -44.89
N ILE A 180 8.43 25.38 -44.41
CA ILE A 180 9.14 26.36 -45.25
C ILE A 180 10.24 25.66 -46.06
N LEU A 181 11.05 24.82 -45.41
CA LEU A 181 12.13 24.07 -46.07
C LEU A 181 11.56 23.13 -47.14
N LYS A 182 10.45 22.46 -46.84
CA LYS A 182 9.75 21.60 -47.82
C LYS A 182 9.25 22.41 -49.01
N LYS A 183 8.75 23.63 -48.79
CA LYS A 183 8.32 24.53 -49.87
C LYS A 183 9.52 25.01 -50.70
N GLN A 184 10.61 25.42 -50.07
CA GLN A 184 11.84 25.84 -50.74
C GLN A 184 12.47 24.70 -51.54
N ALA A 185 12.56 23.50 -50.98
CA ALA A 185 13.08 22.32 -51.67
C ALA A 185 12.23 21.98 -52.92
N LYS A 186 10.89 22.06 -52.81
CA LYS A 186 10.00 21.88 -53.97
C LYS A 186 10.22 22.94 -55.04
N GLN A 187 10.34 24.21 -54.66
CA GLN A 187 10.61 25.31 -55.60
C GLN A 187 11.97 25.14 -56.27
N ASN A 188 13.00 24.80 -55.51
CA ASN A 188 14.35 24.57 -56.02
C ASN A 188 14.38 23.39 -57.00
N ASN A 189 13.71 22.28 -56.66
CA ASN A 189 13.60 21.12 -57.55
C ASN A 189 12.89 21.49 -58.86
N ALA A 190 11.79 22.25 -58.80
CA ALA A 190 11.10 22.73 -60.00
C ALA A 190 11.99 23.63 -60.88
N GLU A 191 12.84 24.49 -60.28
CA GLU A 191 13.81 25.28 -61.04
C GLU A 191 14.94 24.43 -61.63
N TYR A 192 15.42 23.40 -60.92
CA TYR A 192 16.36 22.43 -61.50
C TYR A 192 15.77 21.68 -62.68
N ASP A 193 14.52 21.21 -62.59
CA ASP A 193 13.83 20.54 -63.68
C ASP A 193 13.65 21.47 -64.89
N ARG A 194 13.32 22.75 -64.63
CA ARG A 194 13.20 23.78 -65.67
C ARG A 194 14.54 24.05 -66.36
N LEU A 195 15.60 24.30 -65.59
CA LEU A 195 16.95 24.52 -66.09
C LEU A 195 17.49 23.30 -66.85
N ALA A 196 17.21 22.08 -66.37
CA ALA A 196 17.56 20.85 -67.07
C ALA A 196 16.82 20.75 -68.41
N THR A 197 15.54 21.11 -68.45
CA THR A 197 14.76 21.16 -69.70
C THR A 197 15.36 22.18 -70.67
N GLU A 198 15.64 23.40 -70.20
CA GLU A 198 16.23 24.47 -71.01
C GLU A 198 17.64 24.11 -71.51
N LEU A 199 18.48 23.50 -70.68
CA LEU A 199 19.79 22.99 -71.09
C LEU A 199 19.67 21.84 -72.10
N ASN A 200 18.70 20.93 -71.94
CA ASN A 200 18.48 19.87 -72.93
C ASN A 200 17.99 20.44 -74.27
N ASP A 201 17.16 21.48 -74.25
CA ASP A 201 16.70 22.19 -75.44
C ASP A 201 17.83 22.98 -76.12
N LEU A 202 18.68 23.70 -75.36
CA LEU A 202 19.81 24.48 -75.87
C LEU A 202 21.00 23.60 -76.30
N SER A 203 21.29 22.52 -75.57
CA SER A 203 22.39 21.59 -75.88
C SER A 203 22.05 20.62 -77.02
N GLY A 204 20.84 20.66 -77.57
CA GLY A 204 20.45 19.89 -78.76
C GLY A 204 20.44 18.37 -78.57
N LYS A 205 20.54 17.84 -77.35
CA LYS A 205 20.48 16.41 -77.06
C LYS A 205 19.03 15.92 -76.95
N LYS A 206 18.23 16.13 -78.01
CA LYS A 206 16.95 15.40 -78.17
C LYS A 206 17.25 13.97 -78.62
N SER A 207 17.55 13.08 -77.67
CA SER A 207 17.52 11.64 -77.97
C SER A 207 16.07 11.23 -78.20
N ASN A 208 15.71 11.04 -79.47
CA ASN A 208 14.40 10.62 -79.89
C ASN A 208 14.33 9.10 -79.81
N LYS A 209 13.99 8.56 -78.63
CA LYS A 209 13.95 7.10 -78.34
C LYS A 209 12.86 6.31 -79.09
N ARG A 210 12.31 6.89 -80.17
CA ARG A 210 11.37 6.25 -81.10
C ARG A 210 12.05 5.85 -82.43
N ILE A 211 13.35 6.11 -82.58
CA ILE A 211 14.12 5.84 -83.83
C ILE A 211 15.47 5.11 -83.56
N ASP A 212 15.77 4.69 -82.33
CA ASP A 212 16.85 3.71 -82.04
C ASP A 212 16.26 2.39 -81.56
#